data_AF-A0A7K2X5Q7-F1
#
_entry.id   AF-A0A7K2X5Q7-F1
#
_cell.length_a   1.000
_cell.length_b   1.000
_cell.length_c   1.000
_cell.angle_alpha   90.00
_cell.angle_beta   90.00
_cell.angle_gamma   90.00
#
_symmetry.space_group_name_H-M   'P 1'
#
loop_
_entity.id
_entity.type
_entity.pdbx_description
1 polymer ?
#
loop_
_entity_poly.entity_id
_entity_poly.type
_entity_poly.pdbx_seq_one_letter_code
_entity_poly.pdbx_strand_id
1 'polypeptide(L)'
;ADDRARRFDLERPPLVRFTLVRTDEDRHRLLMTNHHILWDGWSSAVLLRELLAGYAELTGAAPRAAIAPAVPYRDHLAWLA
;
A
#
# COMPACT_ATOMS: atom_id res chain seq x y z
N ALA A 1 1.81 16.62 9.48
CA ALA A 1 2.90 16.28 10.43
C ALA A 1 2.46 15.17 11.37
N ASP A 2 1.22 15.23 11.84
CA ASP A 2 0.65 14.34 12.86
C ASP A 2 0.64 12.87 12.46
N ASP A 3 0.33 12.54 11.19
CA ASP A 3 0.33 11.15 10.73
C ASP A 3 1.70 10.47 10.92
N ARG A 4 2.78 11.18 10.58
CA ARG A 4 4.16 10.71 10.73
C ARG A 4 4.56 10.55 12.21
N ALA A 5 4.04 11.39 13.09
CA ALA A 5 4.34 11.34 14.52
C ALA A 5 3.56 10.21 15.23
N ARG A 6 2.39 9.84 14.71
CA ARG A 6 1.59 8.73 15.22
C ARG A 6 2.29 7.42 14.92
N ARG A 7 2.72 6.73 15.97
CA ARG A 7 3.36 5.40 15.89
C ARG A 7 2.31 4.31 15.66
N PHE A 8 2.76 3.17 15.14
CA PHE A 8 1.97 1.95 15.08
C PHE A 8 2.16 1.14 16.37
N ASP A 9 1.07 0.55 16.84
CA ASP A 9 1.11 -0.53 17.82
C ASP A 9 1.24 -1.85 17.04
N LEU A 10 2.33 -2.58 17.24
CA LEU A 10 2.65 -3.79 16.47
C LEU A 10 1.69 -4.95 16.74
N GLU A 11 0.99 -4.92 17.88
CA GLU A 11 0.01 -5.96 18.23
C GLU A 11 -1.36 -5.70 17.60
N ARG A 12 -1.58 -4.52 17.01
CA ARG A 12 -2.88 -4.08 16.50
C ARG A 12 -2.83 -3.79 15.00
N PRO A 13 -3.18 -4.76 14.14
CA PRO A 13 -3.29 -4.50 12.72
C PRO A 13 -4.46 -3.54 12.39
N PRO A 14 -4.42 -2.82 11.26
CA PRO A 14 -3.37 -2.83 10.23
C PRO A 14 -2.19 -1.89 10.54
N LEU A 15 -0.96 -2.33 10.22
CA LEU A 15 0.27 -1.51 10.37
C LEU A 15 0.54 -0.61 9.14
N VAL A 16 -0.53 -0.22 8.44
CA VAL A 16 -0.52 0.69 7.29
C VAL A 16 -1.67 1.68 7.44
N ARG A 17 -1.44 2.92 7.00
CA ARG A 17 -2.41 3.99 6.92
C ARG A 17 -2.34 4.67 5.55
N PHE A 18 -3.50 4.99 5.01
CA PHE A 18 -3.65 5.80 3.81
C PHE A 18 -4.41 7.07 4.17
N THR A 19 -3.86 8.23 3.81
CA THR A 19 -4.52 9.53 4.01
C THR A 19 -4.54 10.26 2.69
N LEU A 20 -5.74 10.54 2.17
CA LEU A 20 -5.92 11.35 0.98
C LEU A 20 -6.21 12.80 1.38
N VAL A 21 -5.34 13.71 0.97
CA VAL A 21 -5.48 15.15 1.24
C VAL A 21 -5.84 15.83 -0.06
N ARG A 22 -7.01 16.47 -0.12
CA ARG A 22 -7.36 17.37 -1.22
C ARG A 22 -6.61 18.70 -1.03
N THR A 23 -5.75 19.03 -1.99
CA THR A 23 -4.94 20.26 -1.97
C THR A 23 -5.47 21.35 -2.90
N ASP A 24 -6.34 20.99 -3.84
CA ASP A 24 -7.06 21.87 -4.77
C ASP A 24 -8.29 21.12 -5.32
N GLU A 25 -9.10 21.73 -6.18
CA GLU A 25 -10.28 21.11 -6.81
C GLU A 25 -9.94 19.77 -7.49
N ASP A 26 -8.91 19.77 -8.33
CA ASP A 26 -8.46 18.59 -9.08
C ASP A 26 -7.12 18.01 -8.59
N ARG A 27 -6.62 18.47 -7.43
CA ARG A 27 -5.30 18.07 -6.93
C ARG A 27 -5.39 17.40 -5.58
N HIS A 28 -4.89 16.17 -5.52
CA HIS A 28 -4.85 15.37 -4.31
C HIS A 28 -3.44 14.89 -4.01
N ARG A 29 -3.15 14.68 -2.73
CA ARG A 29 -1.94 14.01 -2.24
C ARG A 29 -2.35 12.78 -1.46
N LEU A 30 -1.90 11.61 -1.90
CA LEU A 30 -2.03 10.38 -1.15
C LEU A 30 -0.78 10.17 -0.30
N LEU A 31 -0.96 10.16 1.01
CA LEU A 31 0.07 9.76 1.96
C LEU A 31 -0.15 8.29 2.30
N MET A 32 0.89 7.48 2.09
CA MET A 32 0.94 6.08 2.51
C MET A 32 2.02 5.94 3.56
N THR A 33 1.61 5.58 4.78
CA THR A 33 2.49 5.41 5.93
C THR A 33 2.37 3.97 6.41
N ASN A 34 3.48 3.24 6.48
CA ASN A 34 3.49 1.84 6.90
C ASN A 34 4.62 1.58 7.90
N HIS A 35 4.49 0.49 8.65
CA HIS A 35 5.61 -0.07 9.39
C HIS A 35 6.49 -0.91 8.46
N HIS A 36 7.82 -0.76 8.54
CA HIS A 36 8.78 -1.47 7.67
C HIS A 36 8.77 -3.00 7.84
N ILE A 37 8.14 -3.52 8.90
CA ILE A 37 7.92 -4.96 9.10
C ILE A 37 6.99 -5.56 8.04
N LEU A 38 6.10 -4.76 7.44
CA LEU A 38 5.16 -5.25 6.43
C LEU A 38 5.82 -5.43 5.07
N TRP A 39 6.65 -4.45 4.67
CA TRP A 39 7.32 -4.44 3.38
C TRP A 39 8.47 -3.44 3.34
N ASP A 40 9.38 -3.67 2.40
CA ASP A 40 10.55 -2.84 2.11
C ASP A 40 10.32 -1.85 0.95
N GLY A 41 11.39 -1.14 0.56
CA GLY A 41 11.34 -0.17 -0.53
C GLY A 41 11.07 -0.79 -1.90
N TRP A 42 11.49 -2.04 -2.14
CA TRP A 42 11.24 -2.73 -3.40
C TRP A 42 9.76 -3.09 -3.53
N SER A 43 9.23 -3.71 -2.49
CA SER A 43 7.82 -4.13 -2.39
C SER A 43 6.86 -2.94 -2.43
N SER A 44 7.29 -1.76 -1.94
CA SER A 44 6.51 -0.52 -2.02
C SER A 44 6.18 -0.12 -3.46
N ALA A 45 7.12 -0.27 -4.40
CA ALA A 45 6.90 0.06 -5.81
C ALA A 45 5.90 -0.91 -6.47
N VAL A 46 5.96 -2.19 -6.11
CA VAL A 46 5.01 -3.21 -6.56
C VAL A 46 3.60 -2.90 -6.06
N LEU A 47 3.46 -2.62 -4.77
CA LEU A 47 2.17 -2.27 -4.14
C LEU A 47 1.56 -1.03 -4.80
N LEU A 48 2.35 0.03 -4.99
CA LEU A 48 1.85 1.28 -5.58
C LEU A 48 1.39 1.07 -7.04
N ARG A 49 2.12 0.28 -7.83
CA ARG A 49 1.73 -0.08 -9.20
C ARG A 49 0.37 -0.78 -9.22
N GLU A 50 0.17 -1.76 -8.34
CA GLU A 50 -1.07 -2.55 -8.28
C GLU A 50 -2.24 -1.72 -7.77
N LEU A 51 -2.01 -0.86 -6.77
CA LEU A 51 -3.00 0.08 -6.27
C LEU A 51 -3.50 1.02 -7.38
N LEU A 52 -2.59 1.61 -8.15
CA LEU A 52 -2.95 2.52 -9.24
C LEU A 52 -3.62 1.80 -10.41
N ALA A 53 -3.21 0.57 -10.71
CA ALA A 53 -3.85 -0.26 -11.72
C ALA A 53 -5.30 -0.60 -11.33
N GLY A 54 -5.54 -1.02 -10.09
CA GLY A 54 -6.88 -1.27 -9.57
C GLY A 54 -7.74 0.00 -9.52
N TYR A 55 -7.15 1.15 -9.18
CA TYR A 55 -7.86 2.43 -9.23
C TYR A 55 -8.28 2.82 -10.66
N ALA A 56 -7.40 2.63 -11.64
CA ALA A 56 -7.71 2.91 -13.04
C ALA A 56 -8.82 1.98 -13.58
N GLU A 57 -8.84 0.72 -13.17
CA GLU A 57 -9.92 -0.22 -13.48
C GLU A 57 -11.26 0.24 -12.88
N LEU A 58 -11.28 0.54 -11.58
CA LEU A 58 -12.49 0.95 -10.86
C LEU A 58 -13.09 2.27 -11.39
N THR A 59 -12.26 3.14 -11.96
CA THR A 59 -12.68 4.42 -12.54
C THR A 59 -13.00 4.33 -14.04
N GLY A 60 -12.79 3.17 -14.67
CA GLY A 60 -12.95 2.98 -16.11
C GLY A 60 -11.87 3.68 -16.95
N ALA A 61 -10.80 4.19 -16.32
CA ALA A 61 -9.67 4.81 -17.00
C ALA A 61 -8.76 3.78 -17.69
N ALA A 62 -8.81 2.51 -17.27
CA ALA A 62 -8.10 1.40 -17.88
C ALA A 62 -8.91 0.11 -17.82
N PRO A 63 -8.68 -0.86 -18.73
CA PRO A 63 -9.23 -2.20 -18.59
C PRO A 63 -8.66 -2.90 -17.36
N ARG A 64 -9.33 -3.97 -16.93
CA ARG A 64 -8.91 -4.80 -15.79
C ARG A 64 -7.45 -5.22 -15.89
N ALA A 65 -6.68 -4.92 -14.87
CA ALA A 65 -5.29 -5.30 -14.81
C ALA A 65 -5.16 -6.79 -14.44
N ALA A 66 -4.37 -7.54 -15.19
CA ALA A 66 -3.97 -8.90 -14.83
C ALA A 66 -2.91 -8.84 -13.71
N ILE A 67 -3.36 -8.62 -12.48
CA ILE A 67 -2.52 -8.67 -11.28
C ILE A 67 -2.43 -10.13 -10.84
N ALA A 68 -1.21 -10.67 -10.83
CA ALA A 68 -0.98 -12.03 -10.35
C ALA A 68 -1.28 -12.11 -8.83
N PRO A 69 -1.80 -13.23 -8.33
CA PRO A 69 -1.94 -13.43 -6.89
C PRO A 69 -0.59 -13.29 -6.18
N ALA A 70 -0.56 -12.56 -5.06
CA ALA A 70 0.63 -12.46 -4.24
C ALA A 70 0.98 -13.83 -3.62
N VAL A 71 2.27 -14.18 -3.61
CA VAL A 71 2.76 -15.34 -2.89
C VAL A 71 2.64 -15.07 -1.37
N PRO A 72 2.01 -15.97 -0.59
CA PRO A 72 1.89 -15.78 0.86
C PRO A 72 3.25 -15.63 1.54
N TYR A 73 3.44 -14.58 2.34
CA TYR A 73 4.72 -14.33 3.03
C TYR A 73 5.11 -15.48 3.99
N ARG A 74 4.13 -16.24 4.51
CA ARG A 74 4.39 -17.44 5.33
C ARG A 74 5.22 -18.50 4.60
N ASP A 75 5.13 -18.56 3.28
CA ASP A 75 5.87 -19.55 2.49
C ASP A 75 7.36 -19.19 2.46
N HIS A 76 7.68 -17.88 2.44
CA HIS A 76 9.04 -17.40 2.64
C HIS A 76 9.57 -17.70 4.05
N LEU A 77 8.74 -17.54 5.08
CA LEU A 77 9.09 -17.89 6.46
C LEU A 77 9.35 -19.40 6.62
N ALA A 78 8.55 -20.24 5.97
CA ALA A 78 8.72 -21.68 5.97
C ALA A 78 10.03 -22.13 5.28
N TRP A 79 10.48 -21.39 4.26
CA TRP A 79 11.77 -21.65 3.61
C TRP A 79 12.98 -21.22 4.44
N LEU A 80 12.84 -20.19 5.29
CA LEU A 80 13.92 -19.70 6.15
C LEU A 80 14.16 -20.56 7.41
N ALA A 81 13.17 -21.33 7.83
CA ALA A 81 13.19 -22.17 9.03
C ALA A 81 14.02 -23.46 8.82
#